data_AF-X1VHF4-F1
#
_entry.id   AF-X1VHF4-F1
#
_cell.length_a   1.000
_cell.length_b   1.000
_cell.length_c   1.000
_cell.angle_alpha   90.00
_cell.angle_beta   90.00
_cell.angle_gamma   90.00
#
_symmetry.space_group_name_H-M   'P 1'
#
loop_
_entity.id
_entity.type
_entity.pdbx_description
1 polymer ?
#
loop_
_entity_poly.entity_id
_entity_poly.type
_entity_poly.pdbx_seq_one_letter_code
_entity_poly.pdbx_strand_id
1 'polypeptide(L)'
;VEYVQRLKQHQEQMFYQVMDGVFQDEDIDDIIEKIVSDALWKELTQKMRQLKYQPNELTAEDVESSLQEYIERGELQIEEGKIKITPKGARKLANQILRRILKNLGDLKLGPHGVEQTGYGAWISPASRKYEMGDEYARIDFEKTLLNALERKPRTGNKIGLEPEDFQVFEEIHQTKMVAGIIIDTSGSMRGDKFSAAIDTSLALAELIRREPEDLLKVYLFSHHVEEIPYYDIVNVGAPQG
;
A
#
# COMPACT_ATOMS: atom_id res chain seq x y z
N VAL A 1 23.01 -16.47 9.46
CA VAL A 1 21.73 -16.29 8.74
C VAL A 1 20.60 -15.99 9.72
N GLU A 2 20.39 -16.82 10.76
CA GLU A 2 19.35 -16.60 11.78
C GLU A 2 19.44 -15.25 12.51
N TYR A 3 20.64 -14.84 12.95
CA TYR A 3 20.82 -13.58 13.68
C TYR A 3 20.57 -12.32 12.83
N VAL A 4 20.90 -12.35 11.53
CA VAL A 4 20.60 -11.24 10.60
C VAL A 4 19.08 -11.11 10.41
N GLN A 5 18.37 -12.23 10.41
CA GLN A 5 16.92 -12.26 10.30
C GLN A 5 16.25 -11.78 11.60
N ARG A 6 16.81 -12.13 12.76
CA ARG A 6 16.39 -11.58 14.06
C ARG A 6 16.67 -10.08 14.19
N LEU A 7 17.80 -9.59 13.68
CA LEU A 7 18.13 -8.15 13.64
C LEU A 7 17.13 -7.37 12.78
N LYS A 8 16.76 -7.90 11.60
CA LYS A 8 15.69 -7.31 10.78
C LYS A 8 14.34 -7.31 11.48
N GLN A 9 13.96 -8.41 12.14
CA GLN A 9 12.73 -8.48 12.93
C GLN A 9 12.74 -7.49 14.10
N HIS A 10 13.90 -7.25 14.71
CA HIS A 10 14.03 -6.32 15.81
C HIS A 10 14.00 -4.85 15.35
N GLN A 11 14.61 -4.52 14.21
CA GLN A 11 14.44 -3.21 13.57
C GLN A 11 12.98 -2.95 13.19
N GLU A 12 12.24 -3.98 12.76
CA GLU A 12 10.79 -3.86 12.54
C GLU A 12 10.05 -3.60 13.87
N GLN A 13 10.36 -4.33 14.95
CA GLN A 13 9.74 -4.11 16.27
C GLN A 13 10.03 -2.73 16.85
N MET A 14 11.27 -2.26 16.72
CA MET A 14 11.68 -0.89 17.05
C MET A 14 10.78 0.13 16.40
N PHE A 15 10.59 -0.04 15.10
CA PHE A 15 9.79 0.86 14.32
C PHE A 15 8.34 0.88 14.79
N TYR A 16 7.75 -0.26 15.16
CA TYR A 16 6.41 -0.28 15.77
C TYR A 16 6.35 0.40 17.15
N GLN A 17 7.42 0.34 17.94
CA GLN A 17 7.47 1.05 19.23
C GLN A 17 7.56 2.56 19.03
N VAL A 18 8.34 3.02 18.04
CA VAL A 18 8.36 4.43 17.64
C VAL A 18 6.98 4.85 17.12
N MET A 19 6.33 4.04 16.28
CA MET A 19 4.98 4.30 15.78
C MET A 19 3.96 4.40 16.91
N ASP A 20 4.00 3.51 17.90
CA ASP A 20 3.09 3.54 19.04
C ASP A 20 3.27 4.81 19.87
N GLY A 21 4.52 5.25 20.07
CA GLY A 21 4.84 6.54 20.68
C GLY A 21 4.29 7.72 19.88
N VAL A 22 4.42 7.71 18.55
CA VAL A 22 3.83 8.72 17.66
C VAL A 22 2.30 8.73 17.78
N PHE A 23 1.65 7.57 17.80
CA PHE A 23 0.19 7.49 17.98
C PHE A 23 -0.27 7.97 19.35
N GLN A 24 0.53 7.74 20.38
CA GLN A 24 0.24 8.19 21.75
C GLN A 24 0.62 9.66 21.97
N ASP A 25 1.13 10.35 20.94
CA ASP A 25 1.53 11.76 20.99
C ASP A 25 2.62 12.04 22.05
N GLU A 26 3.52 11.07 22.22
CA GLU A 26 4.59 11.07 23.23
C GLU A 26 5.82 11.87 22.79
N ASP A 27 6.55 12.39 23.78
CA ASP A 27 7.82 13.05 23.54
C ASP A 27 8.91 12.04 23.14
N ILE A 28 9.87 12.50 22.34
CA ILE A 28 10.94 11.65 21.80
C ILE A 28 11.74 10.94 22.89
N ASP A 29 11.96 11.61 24.03
CA ASP A 29 12.74 11.08 25.15
C ASP A 29 12.00 9.90 25.81
N ASP A 30 10.68 9.98 25.96
CA ASP A 30 9.85 8.92 26.53
C ASP A 30 9.84 7.68 25.61
N ILE A 31 9.79 7.90 24.30
CA ILE A 31 9.84 6.83 23.29
C ILE A 31 11.18 6.09 23.38
N ILE A 32 12.29 6.84 23.46
CA ILE A 32 13.63 6.27 23.59
C ILE A 32 13.75 5.47 24.90
N GLU A 33 13.27 6.01 26.03
CA GLU A 33 13.31 5.31 27.31
C GLU A 33 12.51 4.00 27.26
N LYS A 34 11.29 4.03 26.71
CA LYS A 34 10.45 2.83 26.55
C LYS A 34 11.15 1.75 25.74
N ILE A 35 11.71 2.12 24.59
CA ILE A 35 12.47 1.21 23.73
C ILE A 35 13.63 0.57 24.51
N VAL A 36 14.44 1.37 25.19
CA VAL A 36 15.60 0.88 25.93
C VAL A 36 15.19 -0.01 27.11
N SER A 37 14.01 0.25 27.70
CA SER A 37 13.51 -0.46 28.88
C SER A 37 12.87 -1.83 28.60
N ASP A 38 12.46 -2.09 27.36
CA ASP A 38 11.64 -3.25 26.98
C ASP A 38 12.37 -4.60 27.20
N ALA A 39 11.63 -5.58 27.72
CA ALA A 39 12.13 -6.88 28.14
C ALA A 39 12.79 -7.68 26.99
N LEU A 40 12.32 -7.48 25.76
CA LEU A 40 12.88 -8.10 24.56
C LEU A 40 14.30 -7.58 24.25
N TRP A 41 14.57 -6.30 24.55
CA TRP A 41 15.91 -5.69 24.47
C TRP A 41 16.86 -6.31 25.46
N LYS A 42 16.42 -6.45 26.71
CA LYS A 42 17.22 -7.07 27.76
C LYS A 42 17.59 -8.51 27.41
N GLU A 43 16.65 -9.27 26.82
CA GLU A 43 16.88 -10.65 26.40
C GLU A 43 17.84 -10.75 25.20
N LEU A 44 17.67 -9.91 24.17
CA LEU A 44 18.52 -9.90 22.98
C LEU A 44 19.96 -9.49 23.34
N THR A 45 20.13 -8.46 24.15
CA THR A 45 21.45 -8.01 24.65
C THR A 45 22.11 -9.10 25.50
N GLN A 46 21.34 -9.80 26.35
CA GLN A 46 21.85 -10.90 27.15
C GLN A 46 22.26 -12.12 26.31
N LYS A 47 21.49 -12.50 25.28
CA LYS A 47 21.83 -13.60 24.36
C LYS A 47 23.04 -13.27 23.49
N MET A 48 23.18 -12.03 23.01
CA MET A 48 24.35 -11.59 22.24
C MET A 48 25.63 -11.63 23.08
N ARG A 49 25.54 -11.25 24.37
CA ARG A 49 26.65 -11.36 25.35
C ARG A 49 27.13 -12.80 25.54
N GLN A 50 26.22 -13.78 25.53
CA GLN A 50 26.56 -15.21 25.64
C GLN A 50 27.29 -15.75 24.41
N LEU A 51 27.06 -15.17 23.22
CA LEU A 51 27.67 -15.63 21.97
C LEU A 51 29.07 -15.06 21.72
N LYS A 52 29.63 -14.24 22.64
CA LYS A 52 30.88 -13.47 22.43
C LYS A 52 30.89 -12.68 21.12
N TYR A 53 29.71 -12.42 20.56
CA TYR A 53 29.56 -11.47 19.49
C TYR A 53 29.67 -10.11 20.17
N GLN A 54 30.66 -9.30 19.79
CA GLN A 54 30.72 -7.88 20.15
C GLN A 54 30.04 -7.11 19.01
N PRO A 55 28.70 -6.96 18.96
CA PRO A 55 28.22 -5.67 18.50
C PRO A 55 28.58 -4.67 19.61
N ASN A 56 28.91 -3.43 19.27
CA ASN A 56 28.82 -2.37 20.26
C ASN A 56 27.43 -2.49 20.93
N GLU A 57 27.36 -2.32 22.25
CA GLU A 57 26.07 -2.31 22.97
C GLU A 57 25.13 -1.40 22.19
N LEU A 58 23.95 -1.88 21.75
CA LEU A 58 22.95 -0.99 21.18
C LEU A 58 22.46 -0.10 22.34
N THR A 59 23.02 1.10 22.40
CA THR A 59 22.81 2.12 23.42
C THR A 59 21.66 3.04 23.03
N ALA A 60 21.25 3.93 23.94
CA ALA A 60 20.36 5.05 23.58
C ALA A 60 20.93 5.84 22.38
N GLU A 61 22.26 5.98 22.29
CA GLU A 61 22.92 6.62 21.14
C GLU A 61 22.66 5.90 19.81
N ASP A 62 22.48 4.57 19.80
CA ASP A 62 22.15 3.83 18.58
C ASP A 62 20.68 4.03 18.15
N VAL A 63 19.77 4.17 19.12
CA VAL A 63 18.36 4.53 18.87
C VAL A 63 18.29 5.96 18.33
N GLU A 64 18.98 6.90 18.98
CA GLU A 64 19.10 8.29 18.52
C GLU A 64 19.71 8.38 17.13
N SER A 65 20.80 7.63 16.87
CA SER A 65 21.44 7.58 15.54
C SER A 65 20.48 7.05 14.47
N SER A 66 19.67 6.04 14.80
CA SER A 66 18.66 5.50 13.89
C SER A 66 17.56 6.53 13.61
N LEU A 67 17.07 7.23 14.65
CA LEU A 67 16.09 8.30 14.50
C LEU A 67 16.65 9.46 13.67
N GLN A 68 17.90 9.85 13.90
CA GLN A 68 18.61 10.85 13.09
C GLN A 68 18.72 10.41 11.63
N GLU A 69 19.06 9.15 11.36
CA GLU A 69 19.11 8.63 9.98
C GLU A 69 17.74 8.75 9.29
N TYR A 70 16.64 8.48 10.00
CA TYR A 70 15.28 8.67 9.47
C TYR A 70 14.93 10.15 9.22
N ILE A 71 15.40 11.06 10.07
CA ILE A 71 15.24 12.51 9.91
C ILE A 71 16.06 13.01 8.71
N GLU A 72 17.33 12.61 8.59
CA GLU A 72 18.19 12.96 7.46
C GLU A 72 17.65 12.44 6.12
N ARG A 73 17.04 11.25 6.14
CA ARG A 73 16.32 10.71 4.98
C ARG A 73 15.02 11.45 4.68
N GLY A 74 14.57 12.35 5.56
CA GLY A 74 13.30 13.06 5.45
C GLY A 74 12.11 12.12 5.55
N GLU A 75 12.22 11.04 6.33
CA GLU A 75 11.13 10.11 6.63
C GLU A 75 10.41 10.53 7.92
N LEU A 76 11.16 11.04 8.90
CA LEU A 76 10.66 11.62 10.13
C LEU A 76 11.04 13.11 10.21
N GLN A 77 10.32 13.84 11.05
CA GLN A 77 10.64 15.21 11.44
C GLN A 77 10.31 15.41 12.92
N ILE A 78 10.99 16.34 13.57
CA ILE A 78 10.68 16.71 14.96
C ILE A 78 9.95 18.04 14.94
N GLU A 79 8.76 18.07 15.54
CA GLU A 79 7.98 19.28 15.76
C GLU A 79 7.61 19.36 17.24
N GLU A 80 7.95 20.47 17.91
CA GLU A 80 7.60 20.72 19.31
C GLU A 80 8.04 19.60 20.30
N GLY A 81 9.18 18.94 20.04
CA GLY A 81 9.69 17.83 20.87
C GLY A 81 9.15 16.44 20.49
N LYS A 82 8.21 16.40 19.56
CA LYS A 82 7.53 15.17 19.14
C LYS A 82 7.96 14.71 17.76
N ILE A 83 7.98 13.41 17.55
CA ILE A 83 8.23 12.81 16.24
C ILE A 83 6.95 12.92 15.41
N LYS A 84 7.06 13.49 14.21
CA LYS A 84 6.05 13.38 13.15
C LYS A 84 6.58 12.64 11.96
N ILE A 85 5.69 11.89 11.32
CA ILE A 85 6.00 11.13 10.12
C ILE A 85 5.70 12.00 8.91
N THR A 86 6.70 12.19 8.07
CA THR A 86 6.55 12.97 6.83
C THR A 86 5.71 12.20 5.80
N PRO A 87 5.20 12.86 4.74
CA PRO A 87 4.52 12.16 3.64
C PRO A 87 5.37 11.05 2.99
N LYS A 88 6.70 11.24 2.94
CA LYS A 88 7.65 10.24 2.43
C LYS A 88 7.72 9.03 3.37
N GLY A 89 7.84 9.27 4.68
CA GLY A 89 7.82 8.23 5.71
C GLY A 89 6.51 7.46 5.70
N ALA A 90 5.38 8.16 5.66
CA ALA A 90 4.04 7.57 5.66
C ALA A 90 3.83 6.64 4.46
N ARG A 91 4.28 7.03 3.25
CA ARG A 91 4.20 6.16 2.07
C ARG A 91 5.04 4.89 2.21
N LYS A 92 6.24 5.00 2.78
CA LYS A 92 7.14 3.85 3.00
C LYS A 92 6.55 2.90 4.05
N LEU A 93 6.04 3.45 5.15
CA LEU A 93 5.31 2.73 6.19
C LEU A 93 4.10 2.00 5.62
N ALA A 94 3.21 2.70 4.90
CA ALA A 94 2.00 2.11 4.32
C ALA A 94 2.32 0.93 3.39
N ASN A 95 3.40 1.04 2.59
CA ASN A 95 3.89 -0.06 1.77
C ASN A 95 4.38 -1.27 2.58
N GLN A 96 5.06 -1.05 3.70
CA GLN A 96 5.51 -2.12 4.59
C GLN A 96 4.33 -2.81 5.29
N ILE A 97 3.39 -2.02 5.83
CA ILE A 97 2.16 -2.53 6.46
C ILE A 97 1.35 -3.34 5.45
N LEU A 98 1.11 -2.81 4.25
CA LEU A 98 0.38 -3.51 3.20
C LEU A 98 1.04 -4.84 2.85
N ARG A 99 2.37 -4.87 2.68
CA ARG A 99 3.12 -6.12 2.43
C ARG A 99 2.95 -7.12 3.57
N ARG A 100 2.99 -6.67 4.82
CA ARG A 100 2.80 -7.50 6.01
C ARG A 100 1.39 -8.09 6.06
N ILE A 101 0.37 -7.26 5.87
CA ILE A 101 -1.04 -7.69 5.83
C ILE A 101 -1.26 -8.69 4.70
N LEU A 102 -0.79 -8.39 3.48
CA LEU A 102 -0.93 -9.28 2.33
C LEU A 102 -0.18 -10.61 2.52
N LYS A 103 1.00 -10.59 3.15
CA LYS A 103 1.73 -11.82 3.49
C LYS A 103 0.94 -12.71 4.44
N ASN A 104 0.26 -12.11 5.42
CA ASN A 104 -0.60 -12.84 6.35
C ASN A 104 -1.93 -13.29 5.69
N LEU A 105 -2.39 -12.57 4.67
CA LEU A 105 -3.56 -12.94 3.86
C LEU A 105 -3.25 -14.03 2.82
N GLY A 106 -1.99 -14.26 2.45
CA GLY A 106 -1.58 -15.21 1.41
C GLY A 106 -1.98 -16.68 1.67
N ASP A 107 -2.37 -17.01 2.91
CA ASP A 107 -2.97 -18.30 3.27
C ASP A 107 -4.47 -18.40 2.93
N LEU A 108 -5.13 -17.28 2.58
CA LEU A 108 -6.46 -17.23 1.96
C LEU A 108 -6.33 -16.89 0.47
N LYS A 109 -6.76 -17.82 -0.38
CA LYS A 109 -6.86 -17.62 -1.83
C LYS A 109 -7.79 -16.43 -2.14
N LEU A 110 -7.22 -15.30 -2.55
CA LEU A 110 -7.96 -14.20 -3.17
C LEU A 110 -8.14 -14.52 -4.66
N GLY A 111 -9.39 -14.67 -5.09
CA GLY A 111 -9.75 -14.71 -6.52
C GLY A 111 -9.72 -13.29 -7.12
N PRO A 112 -9.49 -13.14 -8.43
CA PRO A 112 -9.59 -11.85 -9.09
C PRO A 112 -11.03 -11.32 -8.97
N HIS A 113 -11.18 -10.05 -8.59
CA HIS A 113 -12.46 -9.35 -8.70
C HIS A 113 -12.81 -9.23 -10.19
N GLY A 114 -13.60 -10.18 -10.70
CA GLY A 114 -14.26 -10.05 -11.98
C GLY A 114 -15.45 -9.10 -11.81
N VAL A 115 -15.44 -7.98 -12.54
CA VAL A 115 -16.63 -7.14 -12.68
C VAL A 115 -17.43 -7.68 -13.86
N GLU A 116 -18.58 -8.28 -13.59
CA GLU A 116 -19.65 -8.46 -14.58
C GLU A 116 -20.40 -7.12 -14.69
N GLN A 117 -19.99 -6.26 -15.64
CA GLN A 117 -20.91 -5.27 -16.21
C GLN A 117 -20.34 -4.68 -17.51
N THR A 118 -20.96 -5.08 -18.62
CA THR A 118 -20.81 -4.50 -19.96
C THR A 118 -21.63 -3.21 -20.03
N GLY A 119 -20.97 -2.09 -20.36
CA GLY A 119 -21.60 -0.79 -20.50
C GLY A 119 -20.78 0.16 -21.38
N TYR A 120 -21.49 0.87 -22.25
CA TYR A 120 -21.01 1.78 -23.29
C TYR A 120 -19.95 2.80 -22.80
N GLY A 121 -18.76 2.81 -23.43
CA GLY A 121 -17.69 3.76 -23.16
C GLY A 121 -16.89 4.12 -24.42
N ALA A 122 -16.46 5.38 -24.55
CA ALA A 122 -15.96 5.96 -25.80
C ALA A 122 -14.45 5.77 -26.09
N TRP A 123 -13.76 4.86 -25.39
CA TRP A 123 -12.30 4.70 -25.57
C TRP A 123 -11.92 3.24 -25.84
N ILE A 124 -11.26 3.05 -26.98
CA ILE A 124 -10.82 1.79 -27.56
C ILE A 124 -9.39 1.47 -27.06
N SER A 125 -9.17 0.25 -26.56
CA SER A 125 -7.83 -0.29 -26.29
C SER A 125 -7.04 -0.49 -27.59
N PRO A 126 -5.71 -0.33 -27.63
CA PRO A 126 -4.89 -0.75 -28.78
C PRO A 126 -4.83 -2.29 -28.94
N ALA A 127 -5.25 -3.05 -27.93
CA ALA A 127 -5.41 -4.50 -28.02
C ALA A 127 -6.77 -4.85 -28.66
N SER A 128 -6.76 -5.85 -29.55
CA SER A 128 -7.96 -6.40 -30.18
C SER A 128 -7.98 -7.90 -29.96
N ARG A 129 -9.18 -8.46 -29.89
CA ARG A 129 -9.42 -9.91 -29.85
C ARG A 129 -10.22 -10.35 -31.07
N LYS A 130 -10.30 -11.66 -31.29
CA LYS A 130 -11.18 -12.22 -32.35
C LYS A 130 -12.63 -11.81 -32.11
N TYR A 131 -13.32 -11.50 -33.19
CA TYR A 131 -14.75 -11.22 -33.20
C TYR A 131 -15.54 -12.43 -32.71
N GLU A 132 -16.51 -12.18 -31.84
CA GLU A 132 -17.49 -13.14 -31.37
C GLU A 132 -18.90 -12.67 -31.73
N MET A 133 -19.81 -13.62 -31.92
CA MET A 133 -21.18 -13.31 -32.30
C MET A 133 -21.87 -12.50 -31.19
N GLY A 134 -22.21 -11.25 -31.48
CA GLY A 134 -22.78 -10.30 -30.52
C GLY A 134 -21.93 -9.04 -30.34
N ASP A 135 -20.68 -9.03 -30.83
CA ASP A 135 -19.84 -7.84 -30.81
C ASP A 135 -20.36 -6.72 -31.72
N GLU A 136 -20.22 -5.48 -31.29
CA GLU A 136 -20.66 -4.31 -32.06
C GLU A 136 -19.76 -4.05 -33.27
N TYR A 137 -20.37 -3.95 -34.46
CA TYR A 137 -19.63 -3.69 -35.71
C TYR A 137 -18.81 -2.40 -35.72
N ALA A 138 -19.23 -1.39 -34.94
CA ALA A 138 -18.52 -0.12 -34.81
C ALA A 138 -17.12 -0.28 -34.17
N ARG A 139 -16.85 -1.42 -33.53
CA ARG A 139 -15.62 -1.70 -32.79
C ARG A 139 -14.64 -2.61 -33.55
N ILE A 140 -14.92 -2.92 -34.82
CA ILE A 140 -14.02 -3.72 -35.64
C ILE A 140 -12.68 -2.98 -35.80
N ASP A 141 -11.59 -3.65 -35.44
CA ASP A 141 -10.23 -3.24 -35.76
C ASP A 141 -9.97 -3.56 -37.23
N PHE A 142 -10.30 -2.60 -38.11
CA PHE A 142 -10.17 -2.77 -39.55
C PHE A 142 -8.73 -3.04 -39.99
N GLU A 143 -7.75 -2.46 -39.31
CA GLU A 143 -6.33 -2.60 -39.64
C GLU A 143 -5.87 -4.04 -39.41
N LYS A 144 -6.08 -4.58 -38.20
CA LYS A 144 -5.71 -5.98 -37.92
C LYS A 144 -6.60 -6.99 -38.65
N THR A 145 -7.87 -6.67 -38.87
CA THR A 145 -8.76 -7.53 -39.67
C THR A 145 -8.24 -7.68 -41.09
N LEU A 146 -7.81 -6.58 -41.72
CA LEU A 146 -7.24 -6.61 -43.05
C LEU A 146 -5.87 -7.30 -43.09
N LEU A 147 -5.02 -7.07 -42.08
CA LEU A 147 -3.74 -7.76 -41.95
C LEU A 147 -3.92 -9.28 -41.82
N ASN A 148 -4.86 -9.75 -40.99
CA ASN A 148 -5.18 -11.17 -40.87
C ASN A 148 -5.65 -11.77 -42.20
N ALA A 149 -6.53 -11.06 -42.93
CA ALA A 149 -7.02 -11.50 -44.22
C ALA A 149 -5.91 -11.57 -45.29
N LEU A 150 -4.92 -10.68 -45.22
CA LEU A 150 -3.73 -10.70 -46.07
C LEU A 150 -2.80 -11.87 -45.72
N GLU A 151 -2.57 -12.13 -44.44
CA GLU A 151 -1.70 -13.20 -43.96
C GLU A 151 -2.26 -14.60 -44.24
N ARG A 152 -3.59 -14.77 -44.20
CA ARG A 152 -4.26 -16.05 -44.47
C ARG A 152 -3.99 -16.60 -45.88
N LYS A 153 -3.50 -15.75 -46.80
CA LYS A 153 -3.27 -15.99 -48.24
C LYS A 153 -4.58 -16.35 -48.98
N PRO A 154 -4.82 -15.80 -50.18
CA PRO A 154 -6.07 -16.04 -50.87
C PRO A 154 -6.21 -17.51 -51.29
N ARG A 155 -7.33 -18.14 -50.91
CA ARG A 155 -7.69 -19.51 -51.33
C ARG A 155 -8.00 -19.61 -52.82
N THR A 156 -8.36 -18.49 -53.48
CA THR A 156 -8.73 -18.47 -54.90
C THR A 156 -8.48 -17.08 -55.52
N GLY A 157 -7.53 -16.99 -56.44
CA GLY A 157 -7.24 -15.78 -57.22
C GLY A 157 -6.54 -14.65 -56.46
N ASN A 158 -6.25 -13.54 -57.15
CA ASN A 158 -5.56 -12.36 -56.60
C ASN A 158 -6.49 -11.40 -55.83
N LYS A 159 -7.63 -11.88 -55.32
CA LYS A 159 -8.57 -11.05 -54.58
C LYS A 159 -8.53 -11.41 -53.10
N ILE A 160 -8.36 -10.39 -52.26
CA ILE A 160 -8.44 -10.54 -50.81
C ILE A 160 -9.92 -10.63 -50.45
N GLY A 161 -10.33 -11.76 -49.89
CA GLY A 161 -11.67 -11.95 -49.32
C GLY A 161 -11.58 -11.99 -47.80
N LEU A 162 -12.46 -11.28 -47.12
CA LEU A 162 -12.59 -11.33 -45.66
C LEU A 162 -13.40 -12.59 -45.27
N GLU A 163 -12.87 -13.39 -44.34
CA GLU A 163 -13.56 -14.49 -43.69
C GLU A 163 -13.85 -14.11 -42.22
N PRO A 164 -14.89 -14.67 -41.58
CA PRO A 164 -15.24 -14.37 -40.17
C PRO A 164 -14.05 -14.49 -39.20
N GLU A 165 -13.13 -15.41 -39.46
CA GLU A 165 -11.95 -15.67 -38.65
C GLU A 165 -10.89 -14.55 -38.69
N ASP A 166 -10.97 -13.66 -39.69
CA ASP A 166 -10.06 -12.52 -39.82
C ASP A 166 -10.46 -11.38 -38.88
N PHE A 167 -11.75 -11.28 -38.54
CA PHE A 167 -12.30 -10.14 -37.83
C PHE A 167 -11.76 -10.04 -36.40
N GLN A 168 -11.25 -8.85 -36.12
CA GLN A 168 -10.76 -8.44 -34.81
C GLN A 168 -11.65 -7.30 -34.31
N VAL A 169 -11.94 -7.30 -33.01
CA VAL A 169 -12.70 -6.27 -32.33
C VAL A 169 -11.81 -5.67 -31.26
N PHE A 170 -11.77 -4.35 -31.19
CA PHE A 170 -11.07 -3.64 -30.14
C PHE A 170 -11.60 -4.04 -28.76
N GLU A 171 -10.71 -4.39 -27.84
CA GLU A 171 -11.10 -4.59 -26.44
C GLU A 171 -11.42 -3.23 -25.81
N GLU A 172 -12.44 -3.20 -24.97
CA GLU A 172 -12.67 -2.06 -24.09
C GLU A 172 -11.83 -2.31 -22.86
N ILE A 173 -10.78 -1.51 -22.67
CA ILE A 173 -10.20 -1.39 -21.34
C ILE A 173 -11.11 -0.42 -20.61
N HIS A 174 -12.02 -0.95 -19.82
CA HIS A 174 -12.80 -0.15 -18.90
C HIS A 174 -11.90 0.25 -17.72
N GLN A 175 -11.32 1.45 -17.76
CA GLN A 175 -10.80 2.07 -16.56
C GLN A 175 -11.95 2.81 -15.86
N THR A 176 -12.64 2.13 -14.96
CA THR A 176 -13.51 2.79 -13.98
C THR A 176 -12.65 3.72 -13.13
N LYS A 177 -13.00 5.01 -13.06
CA LYS A 177 -12.52 5.87 -11.98
C LYS A 177 -13.24 5.46 -10.70
N MET A 178 -12.51 4.99 -9.69
CA MET A 178 -13.08 4.69 -8.38
C MET A 178 -12.89 5.90 -7.45
N VAL A 179 -13.96 6.26 -6.74
CA VAL A 179 -13.92 7.25 -5.66
C VAL A 179 -14.18 6.52 -4.35
N ALA A 180 -13.18 6.44 -3.48
CA ALA A 180 -13.26 5.81 -2.18
C ALA A 180 -13.15 6.84 -1.05
N GLY A 181 -13.92 6.61 0.01
CA GLY A 181 -13.84 7.35 1.27
C GLY A 181 -13.46 6.40 2.41
N ILE A 182 -12.44 6.75 3.19
CA ILE A 182 -12.12 6.09 4.45
C ILE A 182 -12.56 7.02 5.58
N ILE A 183 -13.35 6.50 6.51
CA ILE A 183 -13.77 7.21 7.71
C ILE A 183 -13.18 6.48 8.91
N ILE A 184 -12.35 7.18 9.69
CA ILE A 184 -11.66 6.63 10.86
C ILE A 184 -12.34 7.16 12.11
N ASP A 185 -12.89 6.26 12.92
CA ASP A 185 -13.44 6.61 14.23
C ASP A 185 -12.28 6.92 15.20
N THR A 186 -12.31 8.11 15.78
CA THR A 186 -11.34 8.62 16.75
C THR A 186 -12.01 8.88 18.11
N SER A 187 -13.13 8.23 18.40
CA SER A 187 -13.81 8.29 19.69
C SER A 187 -13.05 7.53 20.78
N GLY A 188 -13.32 7.84 22.05
CA GLY A 188 -12.71 7.15 23.19
C GLY A 188 -12.94 5.62 23.22
N SER A 189 -13.91 5.10 22.47
CA SER A 189 -14.16 3.66 22.35
C SER A 189 -13.10 2.90 21.54
N MET A 190 -12.33 3.64 20.74
CA MET A 190 -11.28 3.13 19.85
C MET A 190 -9.91 3.01 20.53
N ARG A 191 -9.78 3.35 21.82
CA ARG A 191 -8.51 3.33 22.56
C ARG A 191 -7.80 1.97 22.54
N GLY A 192 -6.48 2.02 22.71
CA GLY A 192 -5.59 0.84 22.74
C GLY A 192 -5.43 0.22 21.35
N ASP A 193 -5.25 -1.09 21.30
CA ASP A 193 -4.91 -1.84 20.08
C ASP A 193 -5.88 -1.64 18.91
N LYS A 194 -7.13 -1.26 19.18
CA LYS A 194 -8.14 -0.98 18.13
C LYS A 194 -7.77 0.21 17.27
N PHE A 195 -7.22 1.27 17.89
CA PHE A 195 -6.81 2.47 17.19
C PHE A 195 -5.65 2.15 16.25
N SER A 196 -4.59 1.54 16.79
CA SER A 196 -3.41 1.16 16.01
C SER A 196 -3.77 0.21 14.85
N ALA A 197 -4.65 -0.77 15.10
CA ALA A 197 -5.16 -1.66 14.04
C ALA A 197 -5.98 -0.93 12.97
N ALA A 198 -6.78 0.07 13.36
CA ALA A 198 -7.54 0.90 12.44
C ALA A 198 -6.63 1.78 11.58
N ILE A 199 -5.59 2.38 12.16
CA ILE A 199 -4.57 3.15 11.46
C ILE A 199 -3.83 2.27 10.45
N ASP A 200 -3.32 1.12 10.87
CA ASP A 200 -2.62 0.15 10.00
C ASP A 200 -3.49 -0.27 8.81
N THR A 201 -4.75 -0.64 9.08
CA THR A 201 -5.70 -1.06 8.05
C THR A 201 -6.02 0.07 7.09
N SER A 202 -6.24 1.28 7.61
CA SER A 202 -6.55 2.47 6.81
C SER A 202 -5.39 2.85 5.89
N LEU A 203 -4.15 2.77 6.39
CA LEU A 203 -2.94 3.02 5.59
C LEU A 203 -2.74 1.98 4.50
N ALA A 204 -2.94 0.71 4.83
CA ALA A 204 -2.83 -0.37 3.85
C ALA A 204 -3.88 -0.25 2.75
N LEU A 205 -5.12 0.06 3.12
CA LEU A 205 -6.22 0.28 2.18
C LEU A 205 -5.97 1.53 1.31
N ALA A 206 -5.49 2.62 1.92
CA ALA A 206 -5.14 3.84 1.21
C ALA A 206 -4.03 3.58 0.17
N GLU A 207 -3.01 2.81 0.53
CA GLU A 207 -1.92 2.45 -0.39
C GLU A 207 -2.40 1.48 -1.49
N LEU A 208 -3.36 0.60 -1.18
CA LEU A 208 -3.94 -0.31 -2.18
C LEU A 208 -4.75 0.46 -3.24
N ILE A 209 -5.64 1.36 -2.80
CA ILE A 209 -6.49 2.17 -3.68
C ILE A 209 -5.63 3.09 -4.56
N ARG A 210 -4.59 3.71 -3.98
CA ARG A 210 -3.72 4.65 -4.71
C ARG A 210 -2.72 4.00 -5.67
N ARG A 211 -2.75 2.68 -5.86
CA ARG A 211 -1.96 2.02 -6.91
C ARG A 211 -2.44 2.42 -8.30
N GLU A 212 -3.74 2.63 -8.44
CA GLU A 212 -4.33 3.15 -9.67
C GLU A 212 -4.30 4.69 -9.62
N PRO A 213 -3.54 5.37 -10.49
CA PRO A 213 -3.36 6.82 -10.41
C PRO A 213 -4.63 7.62 -10.71
N GLU A 214 -5.62 7.00 -11.36
CA GLU A 214 -6.91 7.62 -11.69
C GLU A 214 -7.95 7.52 -10.56
N ASP A 215 -7.65 6.75 -9.50
CA ASP A 215 -8.55 6.58 -8.36
C ASP A 215 -8.41 7.72 -7.35
N LEU A 216 -9.55 8.17 -6.82
CA LEU A 216 -9.64 9.26 -5.86
C LEU A 216 -9.94 8.71 -4.47
N LEU A 217 -9.05 9.02 -3.51
CA LEU A 217 -9.21 8.67 -2.12
C LEU A 217 -9.43 9.92 -1.26
N LYS A 218 -10.47 9.88 -0.42
CA LYS A 218 -10.74 10.87 0.63
C LYS A 218 -10.67 10.20 2.00
N VAL A 219 -10.09 10.88 2.98
CA VAL A 219 -9.94 10.34 4.34
C VAL A 219 -10.52 11.33 5.32
N TYR A 220 -11.36 10.83 6.22
CA TYR A 220 -12.07 11.63 7.21
C TYR A 220 -11.83 11.06 8.61
N LEU A 221 -11.50 11.94 9.55
CA LEU A 221 -11.50 11.62 10.97
C LEU A 221 -12.87 11.95 11.53
N PHE A 222 -13.44 11.01 12.29
CA PHE A 222 -14.76 11.15 12.91
C PHE A 222 -14.63 11.11 14.43
N SER A 223 -15.03 12.19 15.09
CA SER A 223 -15.21 12.27 16.55
C SER A 223 -16.45 13.11 16.88
N HIS A 224 -16.29 14.20 17.64
CA HIS A 224 -17.33 15.23 17.84
C HIS A 224 -17.57 16.07 16.58
N HIS A 225 -16.58 16.14 15.69
CA HIS A 225 -16.65 16.78 14.38
C HIS A 225 -16.00 15.88 13.33
N VAL A 226 -16.20 16.24 12.05
CA VAL A 226 -15.59 15.54 10.92
C VAL A 226 -14.52 16.44 10.31
N GLU A 227 -13.32 15.91 10.16
CA GLU A 227 -12.19 16.60 9.54
C GLU A 227 -11.68 15.78 8.36
N GLU A 228 -11.52 16.40 7.19
CA GLU A 228 -10.84 15.78 6.05
C GLU A 228 -9.33 15.94 6.24
N ILE A 229 -8.61 14.81 6.22
CA ILE A 229 -7.16 14.78 6.30
C ILE A 229 -6.56 14.18 5.03
N PRO A 230 -5.33 14.56 4.64
CA PRO A 230 -4.63 13.83 3.61
C PRO A 230 -4.31 12.40 4.07
N TYR A 231 -4.37 11.43 3.16
CA TYR A 231 -4.18 10.01 3.50
C TYR A 231 -2.85 9.70 4.20
N TYR A 232 -1.80 10.46 3.91
CA TYR A 232 -0.48 10.24 4.52
C TYR A 232 -0.45 10.67 5.97
N ASP A 233 -1.41 11.49 6.42
CA ASP A 233 -1.44 12.06 7.76
C ASP A 233 -2.21 11.20 8.75
N ILE A 234 -2.85 10.12 8.27
CA ILE A 234 -3.47 9.07 9.10
C ILE A 234 -2.52 8.61 10.22
N VAL A 235 -1.22 8.55 9.93
CA VAL A 235 -0.18 8.09 10.87
C VAL A 235 0.14 9.07 11.99
N ASN A 236 -0.16 10.36 11.79
CA ASN A 236 0.12 11.41 12.77
C ASN A 236 -1.14 11.75 13.58
N VAL A 237 -2.23 11.00 13.39
CA VAL A 237 -3.45 11.18 14.16
C VAL A 237 -3.17 10.69 15.57
N GLY A 238 -3.18 11.62 16.53
CA GLY A 238 -3.06 11.29 17.94
C GLY A 238 -4.21 10.40 18.41
N ALA A 239 -3.92 9.55 19.39
CA ALA A 239 -4.91 8.66 19.98
C ALA A 239 -6.06 9.47 20.59
N PRO A 240 -7.28 8.89 20.63
CA PRO A 240 -8.46 9.54 21.20
C PRO A 240 -8.25 10.04 22.65
N GLN A 241 -8.06 11.34 22.82
CA GLN A 241 -8.11 11.99 24.13
C GLN A 241 -9.57 12.13 24.56
N GLY A 242 -9.87 11.80 25.81
CA GLY A 242 -11.25 11.76 26.34
C GLY A 242 -11.48 12.84 27.36
#